data_AF-A0A328NVE4-F1
#
_entry.id   AF-A0A328NVE4-F1
#
_cell.length_a   1.000
_cell.length_b   1.000
_cell.length_c   1.000
_cell.angle_alpha   90.00
_cell.angle_beta   90.00
_cell.angle_gamma   90.00
#
_symmetry.space_group_name_H-M   'P 1'
#
loop_
_entity.id
_entity.type
_entity.pdbx_description
1 polymer ?
#
loop_
_entity_poly.entity_id
_entity_poly.type
_entity_poly.pdbx_seq_one_letter_code
_entity_poly.pdbx_strand_id
1 'polypeptide(L)'
;MRNVGLRTEPEIGTGAPRSVQLVEIALDALDIAAVRPFWKAVLGYTDEAGADGPKDPIVDPVGQGPAMWFQQMGQPRPDRNRIHLDICVPHDEAPRRIEAALTAGGRLVSASHAPAFWVLADIEGNEACVTTWQGRDDS
;
A
#
# COMPACT_ATOMS: atom_id res chain seq x y z
N MET A 1 27.51 7.74 1.57
CA MET A 1 26.31 7.10 0.98
C MET A 1 25.97 5.88 1.81
N ARG A 2 24.79 5.86 2.45
CA ARG A 2 24.31 4.67 3.18
C ARG A 2 23.86 3.65 2.15
N ASN A 3 24.23 2.39 2.36
CA ASN A 3 23.80 1.27 1.55
C ASN A 3 22.28 1.13 1.72
N VAL A 4 21.49 1.40 0.66
CA VAL A 4 20.01 1.47 0.70
C VAL A 4 19.38 0.06 0.82
N GLY A 5 20.20 -0.97 1.04
CA GLY A 5 19.74 -2.36 1.19
C GLY A 5 19.26 -3.00 -0.12
N LEU A 6 19.41 -2.32 -1.27
CA LEU A 6 19.18 -2.94 -2.56
C LEU A 6 20.26 -4.00 -2.79
N ARG A 7 19.86 -5.27 -2.71
CA ARG A 7 20.64 -6.37 -3.27
C ARG A 7 20.42 -6.36 -4.77
N THR A 8 21.39 -5.85 -5.51
CA THR A 8 21.40 -5.89 -6.99
C THR A 8 21.95 -7.22 -7.51
N GLU A 9 22.58 -8.02 -6.65
CA GLU A 9 23.15 -9.32 -6.98
C GLU A 9 22.13 -10.45 -6.74
N PRO A 10 22.10 -11.48 -7.60
CA PRO A 10 21.12 -12.57 -7.59
C PRO A 10 21.41 -13.61 -6.49
N GLU A 11 22.11 -13.25 -5.40
CA GLU A 11 22.37 -14.16 -4.30
C GLU A 11 21.06 -14.62 -3.66
N ILE A 12 20.60 -15.80 -4.05
CA ILE A 12 19.46 -16.48 -3.44
C ILE A 12 19.91 -16.91 -2.05
N GLY A 13 19.63 -16.08 -1.05
CA GLY A 13 19.86 -16.41 0.34
C GLY A 13 19.16 -17.73 0.70
N THR A 14 19.84 -18.60 1.43
CA THR A 14 19.36 -19.94 1.84
C THR A 14 18.23 -19.92 2.88
N GLY A 15 17.55 -18.77 3.04
CA GLY A 15 16.39 -18.64 3.91
C GLY A 15 15.15 -19.25 3.27
N ALA A 16 14.19 -19.68 4.08
CA ALA A 16 12.89 -20.08 3.57
C ALA A 16 12.29 -18.94 2.72
N PRO A 17 11.73 -19.23 1.54
CA PRO A 17 11.13 -18.21 0.70
C PRO A 17 10.01 -17.51 1.48
N ARG A 18 10.01 -16.17 1.46
CA ARG A 18 8.91 -15.39 2.02
C ARG A 18 7.63 -15.66 1.22
N SER A 19 6.47 -15.61 1.88
CA SER A 19 5.18 -15.58 1.19
C SER A 19 5.16 -14.44 0.15
N VAL A 20 4.40 -14.65 -0.92
CA VAL A 20 4.15 -13.61 -1.94
C VAL A 20 3.60 -12.37 -1.22
N GLN A 21 4.06 -11.20 -1.64
CA GLN A 21 3.50 -9.93 -1.19
C GLN A 21 3.63 -8.91 -2.31
N LEU A 22 2.66 -8.01 -2.38
CA LEU A 22 2.72 -6.79 -3.18
C LEU A 22 2.67 -5.60 -2.20
N VAL A 23 3.45 -4.55 -2.50
CA VAL A 23 3.38 -3.29 -1.77
C VAL A 23 2.93 -2.23 -2.75
N GLU A 24 1.89 -1.50 -2.36
CA GLU A 24 1.32 -0.40 -3.13
C GLU A 24 1.36 0.87 -2.28
N ILE A 25 1.43 2.01 -2.94
CA ILE A 25 1.32 3.32 -2.29
C ILE A 25 -0.11 3.81 -2.47
N ALA A 26 -0.77 4.16 -1.38
CA ALA A 26 -2.12 4.67 -1.40
C ALA A 26 -2.13 6.17 -1.11
N LEU A 27 -2.87 6.95 -1.89
CA LEU A 27 -3.14 8.36 -1.60
C LEU A 27 -4.63 8.60 -1.34
N ASP A 28 -4.93 9.10 -0.14
CA ASP A 28 -6.24 9.63 0.21
C ASP A 28 -6.44 11.02 -0.39
N ALA A 29 -7.46 11.19 -1.23
CA ALA A 29 -7.75 12.46 -1.90
C ALA A 29 -9.24 12.83 -1.89
N LEU A 30 -9.52 14.14 -1.81
CA LEU A 30 -10.86 14.69 -1.95
C LEU A 30 -11.28 14.81 -3.43
N ASP A 31 -10.33 15.15 -4.29
CA ASP A 31 -10.51 15.25 -5.74
C ASP A 31 -9.37 14.49 -6.41
N ILE A 32 -9.64 13.22 -6.72
CA ILE A 32 -8.65 12.32 -7.33
C ILE A 32 -8.26 12.83 -8.73
N ALA A 33 -9.24 13.29 -9.50
CA ALA A 33 -9.02 13.77 -10.87
C ALA A 33 -8.08 15.00 -10.88
N ALA A 34 -8.19 15.89 -9.87
CA ALA A 34 -7.31 17.05 -9.75
C ALA A 34 -5.87 16.69 -9.35
N VAL A 35 -5.65 15.69 -8.49
CA VAL A 35 -4.30 15.36 -7.99
C VAL A 35 -3.57 14.31 -8.82
N ARG A 36 -4.28 13.40 -9.49
CA ARG A 36 -3.69 12.28 -10.26
C ARG A 36 -2.65 12.74 -11.31
N PRO A 37 -2.87 13.81 -12.11
CA PRO A 37 -1.89 14.25 -13.09
C PRO A 37 -0.55 14.66 -12.47
N PHE A 38 -0.58 15.30 -11.29
CA PHE A 38 0.64 15.65 -10.56
C PHE A 38 1.44 14.41 -10.17
N TRP A 39 0.77 13.38 -9.65
CA TRP A 39 1.42 12.14 -9.23
C TRP A 39 1.98 11.34 -10.40
N LYS A 40 1.26 11.26 -11.53
CA LYS A 40 1.80 10.69 -12.77
C LYS A 40 3.08 11.40 -13.21
N ALA A 41 3.06 12.73 -13.20
CA ALA A 41 4.21 13.53 -13.65
C ALA A 41 5.43 13.38 -12.74
N VAL A 42 5.24 13.49 -11.42
CA VAL A 42 6.38 13.45 -10.47
C VAL A 42 7.01 12.05 -10.35
N LEU A 43 6.20 10.99 -10.52
CA LEU A 43 6.68 9.61 -10.50
C LEU A 43 7.16 9.11 -11.87
N GLY A 44 6.77 9.78 -12.96
CA GLY A 44 6.97 9.26 -14.33
C GLY A 44 6.08 8.06 -14.66
N TYR A 45 4.91 7.97 -14.04
CA TYR A 45 4.00 6.83 -14.13
C TYR A 45 2.92 7.01 -15.19
N THR A 46 2.34 5.89 -15.63
CA THR A 46 1.21 5.82 -16.56
C THR A 46 -0.02 5.19 -15.90
N ASP A 47 -1.18 5.29 -16.53
CA ASP A 47 -2.33 4.45 -16.14
C ASP A 47 -2.02 2.98 -16.47
N GLU A 48 -2.51 2.07 -15.64
CA GLU A 48 -2.41 0.64 -15.89
C GLU A 48 -3.14 0.25 -17.19
N ALA A 49 -2.56 -0.67 -17.97
CA ALA A 49 -3.13 -1.06 -19.25
C ALA A 49 -4.50 -1.74 -19.06
N GLY A 50 -5.53 -1.20 -19.70
CA GLY A 50 -6.91 -1.70 -19.55
C GLY A 50 -7.67 -1.12 -18.37
N ALA A 51 -7.09 -0.15 -17.67
CA ALA A 51 -7.68 0.54 -16.54
C ALA A 51 -7.72 2.06 -16.85
N ASP A 52 -8.90 2.65 -16.91
CA ASP A 52 -9.14 4.04 -17.35
C ASP A 52 -10.00 4.86 -16.36
N GLY A 53 -10.36 4.26 -15.23
CA GLY A 53 -11.12 4.87 -14.16
C GLY A 53 -10.24 5.72 -13.21
N PRO A 54 -10.82 6.74 -12.56
CA PRO A 54 -10.08 7.58 -11.61
C PRO A 54 -9.56 6.82 -10.39
N LYS A 55 -10.18 5.67 -10.05
CA LYS A 55 -9.79 4.81 -8.93
C LYS A 55 -8.70 3.79 -9.29
N ASP A 56 -8.44 3.58 -10.58
CA ASP A 56 -7.45 2.62 -11.04
C ASP A 56 -6.03 3.09 -10.68
N PRO A 57 -5.07 2.18 -10.46
CA PRO A 57 -3.73 2.58 -10.10
C PRO A 57 -3.04 3.33 -11.25
N ILE A 58 -2.02 4.10 -10.89
CA ILE A 58 -0.94 4.49 -11.80
C ILE A 58 0.26 3.59 -11.50
N VAL A 59 0.95 3.19 -12.55
CA VAL A 59 2.03 2.21 -12.50
C VAL A 59 3.30 2.74 -13.13
N ASP A 60 4.43 2.25 -12.62
CA ASP A 60 5.71 2.43 -13.28
C ASP A 60 5.68 1.72 -14.64
N PRO A 61 5.84 2.42 -15.77
CA PRO A 61 5.80 1.80 -17.10
C PRO A 61 6.87 0.73 -17.32
N VAL A 62 7.93 0.70 -16.51
CA VAL A 62 8.98 -0.34 -16.56
C VAL A 62 8.94 -1.29 -15.35
N GLY A 63 7.96 -1.15 -14.46
CA GLY A 63 7.72 -2.06 -13.34
C GLY A 63 8.81 -2.07 -12.26
N GLN A 64 9.59 -1.00 -12.10
CA GLN A 64 10.64 -0.92 -11.08
C GLN A 64 10.12 -0.42 -9.73
N GLY A 65 9.12 0.46 -9.74
CA GLY A 65 8.48 0.99 -8.54
C GLY A 65 7.13 0.33 -8.21
N PRO A 66 6.64 0.49 -6.97
CA PRO A 66 5.31 0.03 -6.56
C PRO A 66 4.22 0.84 -7.27
N ALA A 67 3.08 0.20 -7.54
CA ALA A 67 1.90 0.92 -8.02
C ALA A 67 1.44 1.96 -7.00
N MET A 68 0.83 3.05 -7.48
CA MET A 68 0.14 4.02 -6.64
C MET A 68 -1.35 4.04 -6.98
N TRP A 69 -2.21 3.90 -5.98
CA TRP A 69 -3.66 3.97 -6.13
C TRP A 69 -4.26 5.09 -5.28
N PHE A 70 -5.53 5.43 -5.56
CA PHE A 70 -6.19 6.58 -4.97
C PHE A 70 -7.46 6.17 -4.23
N GLN A 71 -7.57 6.60 -2.97
CA GLN A 71 -8.74 6.37 -2.15
C GLN A 71 -9.54 7.67 -2.01
N GLN A 72 -10.82 7.60 -2.36
CA GLN A 72 -11.73 8.75 -2.27
C GLN A 72 -12.05 9.07 -0.81
N MET A 73 -11.79 10.30 -0.40
CA MET A 73 -12.19 10.83 0.90
C MET A 73 -13.53 11.56 0.81
N GLY A 74 -14.36 11.42 1.84
CA GLY A 74 -15.58 12.23 1.99
C GLY A 74 -15.37 13.59 2.66
N GLN A 75 -14.30 13.74 3.46
CA GLN A 75 -14.01 14.98 4.19
C GLN A 75 -12.50 15.12 4.48
N PRO A 76 -11.97 16.35 4.66
CA PRO A 76 -10.57 16.55 5.01
C PRO A 76 -10.20 15.86 6.33
N ARG A 77 -8.98 15.33 6.40
CA ARG A 77 -8.34 14.85 7.64
C ARG A 77 -7.05 15.65 7.85
N PRO A 78 -7.06 16.72 8.66
CA PRO A 78 -5.93 17.66 8.76
C PRO A 78 -4.70 17.09 9.49
N ASP A 79 -4.88 16.10 10.37
CA ASP A 79 -3.82 15.59 11.24
C ASP A 79 -3.29 14.19 10.87
N ARG A 80 -3.65 13.68 9.68
CA ARG A 80 -3.26 12.35 9.20
C ARG A 80 -2.43 12.45 7.94
N ASN A 81 -1.40 11.62 7.83
CA ASN A 81 -0.72 11.38 6.55
C ASN A 81 -1.75 10.90 5.52
N ARG A 82 -1.79 11.55 4.35
CA ARG A 82 -2.67 11.14 3.24
C ARG A 82 -2.05 10.04 2.40
N ILE A 83 -0.75 9.80 2.56
CA ILE A 83 -0.04 8.71 1.91
C ILE A 83 0.11 7.57 2.92
N HIS A 84 -0.26 6.36 2.52
CA HIS A 84 -0.08 5.15 3.30
C HIS A 84 0.39 4.00 2.41
N LEU A 85 0.85 2.92 3.04
CA LEU A 85 1.27 1.71 2.34
C LEU A 85 0.21 0.63 2.45
N ASP A 86 -0.05 -0.05 1.34
CA ASP A 86 -0.88 -1.23 1.30
C ASP A 86 0.00 -2.46 1.09
N ILE A 87 -0.03 -3.38 2.06
CA ILE A 87 0.76 -4.60 2.08
C ILE A 87 -0.19 -5.76 1.81
N CYS A 88 -0.28 -6.12 0.54
CA CYS A 88 -1.12 -7.21 0.04
C CYS A 88 -0.44 -8.55 0.30
N VAL A 89 -1.06 -9.38 1.15
CA VAL A 89 -0.54 -10.69 1.55
C VAL A 89 -1.60 -11.79 1.39
N PRO A 90 -1.19 -13.06 1.32
CA PRO A 90 -2.10 -14.18 1.50
C PRO A 90 -2.92 -14.04 2.79
N HIS A 91 -4.19 -14.43 2.75
CA HIS A 91 -5.13 -14.30 3.87
C HIS A 91 -4.65 -14.96 5.17
N ASP A 92 -3.92 -16.07 5.07
CA ASP A 92 -3.34 -16.82 6.18
C ASP A 92 -2.08 -16.16 6.77
N GLU A 93 -1.42 -15.30 6.01
CA GLU A 93 -0.27 -14.52 6.47
C GLU A 93 -0.70 -13.22 7.17
N ALA A 94 -1.90 -12.69 6.87
CA ALA A 94 -2.39 -11.43 7.43
C ALA A 94 -2.43 -11.39 8.97
N PRO A 95 -2.98 -12.41 9.68
CA PRO A 95 -2.97 -12.43 11.15
C PRO A 95 -1.56 -12.32 11.74
N ARG A 96 -0.59 -13.03 11.15
CA ARG A 96 0.81 -13.03 11.58
C ARG A 96 1.46 -11.65 11.42
N ARG A 97 1.16 -10.96 10.31
CA ARG A 97 1.66 -9.60 10.05
C ARG A 97 1.09 -8.58 11.03
N ILE A 98 -0.21 -8.68 11.31
CA ILE A 98 -0.90 -7.81 12.26
C ILE A 98 -0.29 -8.00 13.66
N GLU A 99 -0.17 -9.25 14.13
CA GLU A 99 0.42 -9.56 15.43
C GLU A 99 1.87 -9.06 15.55
N ALA A 100 2.68 -9.24 14.50
CA ALA A 100 4.06 -8.75 14.48
C ALA A 100 4.13 -7.22 14.57
N ALA A 101 3.26 -6.50 13.86
CA ALA A 101 3.21 -5.04 13.92
C ALA A 101 2.77 -4.52 15.30
N LEU A 102 1.78 -5.17 15.93
CA LEU A 102 1.35 -4.83 17.29
C LEU A 102 2.46 -5.09 18.31
N THR A 103 3.15 -6.22 18.19
CA THR A 103 4.30 -6.58 19.05
C THR A 103 5.44 -5.56 18.92
N ALA A 104 5.63 -4.97 17.73
CA ALA A 104 6.62 -3.93 17.48
C ALA A 104 6.24 -2.54 18.02
N GLY A 105 5.11 -2.42 18.75
CA GLY A 105 4.62 -1.16 19.31
C GLY A 105 3.63 -0.41 18.40
N GLY A 106 3.21 -1.01 17.29
CA GLY A 106 2.11 -0.50 16.49
C GLY A 106 0.76 -0.69 17.19
N ARG A 107 -0.27 -0.04 16.65
CA ARG A 107 -1.67 -0.21 17.09
C ARG A 107 -2.58 -0.55 15.92
N LEU A 108 -3.64 -1.28 16.20
CA LEU A 108 -4.75 -1.46 15.27
C LEU A 108 -5.63 -0.20 15.30
N VAL A 109 -5.70 0.51 14.18
CA VAL A 109 -6.52 1.72 14.01
C VAL A 109 -7.94 1.33 13.62
N SER A 110 -8.10 0.41 12.67
CA SER A 110 -9.41 -0.09 12.25
C SER A 110 -9.34 -1.51 11.71
N ALA A 111 -10.38 -2.30 12.02
CA ALA A 111 -10.66 -3.60 11.40
C ALA A 111 -12.05 -3.63 10.74
N SER A 112 -12.67 -2.47 10.50
CA SER A 112 -14.05 -2.38 9.99
C SER A 112 -14.25 -2.97 8.60
N HIS A 113 -13.16 -3.15 7.84
CA HIS A 113 -13.16 -3.71 6.49
C HIS A 113 -12.49 -5.09 6.44
N ALA A 114 -12.26 -5.74 7.58
CA ALA A 114 -11.77 -7.10 7.59
C ALA A 114 -12.82 -8.05 6.95
N PRO A 115 -12.39 -9.08 6.17
CA PRO A 115 -11.01 -9.50 5.95
C PRO A 115 -10.30 -8.81 4.76
N ALA A 116 -10.93 -7.85 4.09
CA ALA A 116 -10.33 -7.15 2.95
C ALA A 116 -9.09 -6.37 3.37
N PHE A 117 -9.16 -5.61 4.47
CA PHE A 117 -7.99 -4.98 5.07
C PHE A 117 -8.15 -4.57 6.53
N TRP A 118 -7.01 -4.39 7.18
CA TRP A 118 -6.85 -3.82 8.52
C TRP A 118 -5.93 -2.62 8.44
N VAL A 119 -6.31 -1.53 9.11
CA VAL A 119 -5.51 -0.31 9.20
C VAL A 119 -4.72 -0.35 10.51
N LEU A 120 -3.41 -0.28 10.41
CA LEU A 120 -2.50 -0.17 11.55
C LEU A 120 -1.76 1.15 11.51
N ALA A 121 -1.26 1.58 12.66
CA ALA A 121 -0.38 2.74 12.75
C ALA A 121 0.81 2.48 13.65
N ASP A 122 1.94 3.10 13.33
CA ASP A 122 3.10 3.17 14.21
C ASP A 122 2.86 4.13 15.39
N ILE A 123 3.88 4.32 16.22
CA ILE A 123 3.81 5.18 17.42
C ILE A 123 3.66 6.68 17.08
N GLU A 124 4.05 7.10 15.89
CA GLU A 124 3.93 8.49 15.42
C GLU A 124 2.62 8.74 14.67
N GLY A 125 1.87 7.67 14.35
CA GLY A 125 0.59 7.74 13.66
C GLY A 125 0.68 7.56 12.14
N ASN A 126 1.82 7.14 11.59
CA ASN A 126 1.89 6.76 10.17
C ASN A 126 1.12 5.46 9.97
N GLU A 127 0.25 5.44 8.95
CA GLU A 127 -0.64 4.32 8.70
C GLU A 127 -0.16 3.40 7.58
N ALA A 128 -0.46 2.12 7.76
CA ALA A 128 -0.28 1.08 6.76
C ALA A 128 -1.45 0.09 6.84
N CYS A 129 -1.86 -0.43 5.69
CA CYS A 129 -2.90 -1.44 5.59
C CYS A 129 -2.27 -2.81 5.36
N VAL A 130 -2.65 -3.80 6.17
CA VAL A 130 -2.47 -5.21 5.80
C VAL A 130 -3.72 -5.60 5.04
N THR A 131 -3.57 -6.05 3.80
CA THR A 131 -4.70 -6.29 2.91
C THR A 131 -4.66 -7.70 2.35
N THR A 132 -5.83 -8.23 2.00
CA THR A 132 -5.97 -9.55 1.37
C THR A 132 -6.87 -9.46 0.15
N TRP A 133 -6.93 -10.55 -0.61
CA TRP A 133 -7.86 -10.68 -1.74
C TRP A 133 -9.30 -10.97 -1.31
N GLN A 134 -9.53 -11.34 -0.03
CA GLN A 134 -10.86 -11.70 0.44
C GLN A 134 -11.73 -10.46 0.64
N GLY A 135 -12.97 -10.47 0.13
CA GLY A 135 -13.93 -9.38 0.37
C GLY A 135 -13.63 -8.06 -0.34
N ARG A 136 -12.79 -8.08 -1.38
CA ARG A 136 -12.54 -6.90 -2.26
C ARG A 136 -13.56 -6.73 -3.38
N ASP A 137 -14.33 -7.77 -3.72
CA ASP A 137 -15.22 -7.79 -4.89
C ASP A 137 -16.55 -7.02 -4.69
N ASP A 138 -16.78 -6.43 -3.50
CA ASP A 138 -18.07 -5.81 -3.11
C ASP A 138 -18.02 -4.27 -2.96
N SER A 139 -17.00 -3.56 -3.48
CA SER A 139 -16.80 -2.10 -3.28
C SER A 139 -16.78 -1.24 -4.55
#